data_AF-A0A5N5J6B9-F1
#
_entry.id   AF-A0A5N5J6B9-F1
#
_cell.length_a   1.000
_cell.length_b   1.000
_cell.length_c   1.000
_cell.angle_alpha   90.00
_cell.angle_beta   90.00
_cell.angle_gamma   90.00
#
_symmetry.space_group_name_H-M   'P 1'
#
loop_
_entity.id
_entity.type
_entity.pdbx_description
1 polymer ?
#
loop_
_entity_poly.entity_id
_entity_poly.type
_entity_poly.pdbx_seq_one_letter_code
_entity_poly.pdbx_strand_id
1 'polypeptide(L)' 'MFNFFRNSSKKTSLIQLDHLYMNAISKLSVNEKIAYCQRLIESSEYQLAQSCPKKDVPHLKSLITAADEEIHKLRSR' A
#
# COMPACT_ATOMS: atom_id res chain seq x y z
N MET A 1 -32.95 30.00 -9.55
CA MET A 1 -33.19 28.54 -9.46
C MET A 1 -31.83 27.87 -9.61
N PHE A 2 -31.16 27.57 -8.50
CA PHE A 2 -29.80 27.04 -8.50
C PHE A 2 -29.86 25.53 -8.68
N ASN A 3 -29.42 25.06 -9.84
CA ASN A 3 -29.24 23.64 -10.11
C ASN A 3 -28.12 23.12 -9.21
N PHE A 4 -28.51 22.39 -8.16
CA PHE A 4 -27.60 21.52 -7.42
C PHE A 4 -27.09 20.46 -8.39
N PHE A 5 -25.93 20.72 -9.01
CA PHE A 5 -25.10 19.66 -9.58
C PHE A 5 -24.68 18.78 -8.42
N ARG A 6 -25.50 17.77 -8.15
CA ARG A 6 -25.18 16.66 -7.28
C ARG A 6 -24.00 15.97 -7.95
N ASN A 7 -22.79 16.39 -7.59
CA ASN A 7 -21.57 15.63 -7.85
C ASN A 7 -21.82 14.26 -7.24
N SER A 8 -22.31 13.32 -8.05
CA SER A 8 -22.22 11.92 -7.70
C SER A 8 -20.72 11.66 -7.67
N SER A 9 -20.14 11.70 -6.47
CA SER A 9 -18.80 11.18 -6.27
C SER A 9 -18.91 9.73 -6.70
N LYS A 10 -18.54 9.44 -7.96
CA LYS A 10 -18.34 8.07 -8.43
C LYS A 10 -17.40 7.49 -7.42
N LYS A 11 -17.92 6.64 -6.53
CA LYS A 11 -17.09 5.94 -5.55
C LYS A 11 -16.03 5.25 -6.37
N THR A 12 -14.81 5.76 -6.30
CA THR A 12 -13.67 5.22 -7.02
C THR A 12 -13.61 3.74 -6.64
N SER A 13 -13.67 2.85 -7.62
CA SER A 13 -13.64 1.43 -7.29
C SER A 13 -12.31 1.12 -6.60
N LEU A 14 -12.29 0.12 -5.71
CA LEU A 14 -11.04 -0.31 -5.06
C LEU A 14 -9.94 -0.59 -6.10
N ILE A 15 -10.34 -1.19 -7.22
CA ILE A 15 -9.47 -1.46 -8.37
C ILE A 15 -8.86 -0.17 -8.93
N GLN A 16 -9.63 0.91 -9.08
CA GLN A 16 -9.10 2.20 -9.53
C GLN A 16 -8.15 2.82 -8.52
N LEU A 17 -8.38 2.65 -7.22
CA LEU A 17 -7.42 3.07 -6.20
C LEU A 17 -6.12 2.28 -6.31
N ASP A 18 -6.18 0.97 -6.48
CA ASP A 18 -4.98 0.13 -6.63
C ASP A 18 -4.14 0.57 -7.83
N HIS A 19 -4.79 0.87 -8.97
CA HIS A 19 -4.10 1.42 -10.13
C HIS A 19 -3.45 2.78 -9.88
N LEU A 20 -4.13 3.66 -9.13
CA LEU A 20 -3.57 4.97 -8.76
C LEU A 20 -2.38 4.81 -7.81
N TYR A 21 -2.46 3.91 -6.83
CA TYR A 21 -1.35 3.61 -5.93
C TYR A 21 -0.16 3.03 -6.68
N MET A 22 -0.36 2.05 -7.58
CA MET A 22 0.73 1.52 -8.41
C MET A 22 1.36 2.61 -9.29
N ASN A 23 0.55 3.47 -9.90
CA ASN A 23 1.04 4.58 -10.73
C ASN A 23 1.79 5.64 -9.92
N ALA A 24 1.37 5.91 -8.69
CA ALA A 24 2.07 6.84 -7.81
C ALA A 24 3.41 6.25 -7.35
N ILE A 25 3.40 5.01 -6.85
CA ILE A 25 4.58 4.33 -6.34
C ILE A 25 5.61 4.08 -7.44
N SER A 26 5.19 3.71 -8.65
CA SER A 26 6.12 3.48 -9.77
C SER A 26 6.89 4.74 -10.19
N LYS A 27 6.33 5.93 -10.00
CA LYS A 27 6.98 7.22 -10.31
C LYS A 27 7.93 7.71 -9.22
N LEU A 28 7.90 7.11 -8.04
CA LEU A 28 8.81 7.45 -6.94
C LEU A 28 10.26 7.09 -7.27
N SER A 29 11.18 7.86 -6.71
CA SER A 29 12.60 7.52 -6.74
C SER A 29 12.88 6.19 -6.03
N VAL A 30 14.01 5.56 -6.33
CA VAL A 30 14.39 4.26 -5.71
C VAL A 30 14.40 4.39 -4.17
N ASN A 31 14.93 5.50 -3.65
CA ASN A 31 14.98 5.76 -2.21
C ASN A 31 13.59 5.88 -1.59
N GLU A 32 12.64 6.55 -2.26
CA GLU A 32 11.27 6.68 -1.79
C GLU A 32 10.50 5.36 -1.84
N LYS A 33 10.76 4.52 -2.85
CA LYS A 33 10.21 3.15 -2.92
C LYS A 33 10.71 2.28 -1.78
N ILE A 34 12.02 2.33 -1.49
CA ILE A 34 12.61 1.65 -0.34
C ILE A 34 11.98 2.16 0.96
N ALA A 35 11.87 3.48 1.15
CA ALA A 35 11.26 4.07 2.34
C ALA A 35 9.77 3.73 2.48
N TYR A 36 9.06 3.52 1.38
CA TYR A 36 7.68 3.04 1.39
C TYR A 36 7.62 1.58 1.87
N CYS A 37 8.45 0.69 1.30
CA CYS A 37 8.51 -0.71 1.72
C CYS A 37 8.92 -0.86 3.19
N GLN A 38 9.86 -0.04 3.69
CA GLN A 38 10.24 -0.03 5.10
C GLN A 38 9.06 0.35 6.00
N ARG A 39 8.32 1.42 5.68
CA ARG A 39 7.10 1.80 6.41
C ARG A 39 6.03 0.72 6.36
N LEU A 40 5.90 0.03 5.23
CA LEU A 40 4.96 -1.08 5.09
C LEU A 40 5.30 -2.23 6.03
N ILE A 41 6.59 -2.60 6.12
CA ILE A 41 7.08 -3.61 7.06
C ILE A 41 6.78 -3.18 8.50
N GLU A 42 7.21 -1.98 8.90
CA GLU A 42 6.98 -1.46 10.26
C GLU A 42 5.49 -1.47 10.64
N SER A 43 4.62 -1.04 9.74
CA SER A 43 3.17 -1.02 9.98
C SER A 43 2.58 -2.44 10.12
N SER A 44 3.09 -3.39 9.33
CA SER A 44 2.62 -4.78 9.34
C SER A 44 3.11 -5.52 10.58
N GLU A 45 4.36 -5.29 10.99
CA GLU A 45 4.92 -5.80 12.24
C GLU A 45 4.19 -5.23 13.46
N TYR A 46 3.90 -3.93 13.44
CA TYR A 46 3.08 -3.31 14.47
C TYR A 46 1.70 -3.96 14.55
N GLN A 47 1.02 -4.17 13.41
CA GLN A 47 -0.27 -4.85 13.38
C GLN A 47 -0.20 -6.28 13.92
N LEU A 48 0.86 -7.03 13.61
CA LEU A 48 1.09 -8.38 14.13
C LEU A 48 1.37 -8.40 15.64
N ALA A 49 2.05 -7.38 16.16
CA ALA A 49 2.34 -7.23 17.58
C ALA A 49 1.10 -6.80 18.38
N GLN A 50 0.15 -6.11 17.73
CA GLN A 50 -1.17 -5.83 18.30
C GLN A 50 -2.06 -7.07 18.29
N SER A 51 -3.27 -6.95 18.85
CA SER A 51 -4.29 -8.01 18.86
C SER A 51 -4.86 -8.30 17.45
N CYS A 52 -3.99 -8.76 16.55
CA CYS A 52 -4.29 -9.11 15.18
C CYS A 52 -5.22 -10.32 15.13
N PRO A 53 -6.30 -10.29 14.33
CA PRO A 53 -7.08 -11.48 14.05
C PRO A 53 -6.19 -12.56 13.43
N LYS A 54 -6.28 -13.81 13.94
CA LYS A 54 -5.47 -14.94 13.45
C LYS A 54 -5.58 -15.16 11.92
N LYS A 55 -6.69 -14.76 11.32
CA LYS A 55 -6.94 -14.81 9.87
C LYS A 55 -6.05 -13.87 9.04
N ASP A 56 -5.60 -12.77 9.63
CA ASP A 56 -4.86 -11.71 8.93
C ASP A 56 -3.33 -11.92 9.07
N VAL A 57 -2.91 -12.74 10.04
CA VAL A 57 -1.50 -13.09 10.29
C VAL A 57 -0.77 -13.62 9.05
N PRO A 58 -1.31 -14.60 8.28
CA PRO A 58 -0.61 -15.09 7.09
C PRO A 58 -0.45 -14.02 6.03
N HIS A 59 -1.46 -13.15 5.87
CA HIS A 59 -1.44 -12.06 4.93
C HIS A 59 -0.37 -11.03 5.29
N LEU A 60 -0.31 -10.58 6.56
CA LEU A 60 0.68 -9.62 7.02
C LEU A 60 2.11 -10.16 6.92
N LYS A 61 2.33 -11.45 7.22
CA LYS A 61 3.63 -12.08 7.03
C LYS A 61 4.04 -12.10 5.55
N SER A 62 3.11 -12.48 4.67
CA SER A 62 3.34 -12.46 3.21
C SER A 62 3.68 -11.04 2.72
N LEU A 63 2.99 -10.03 3.26
CA LEU A 63 3.20 -8.63 2.92
C LEU A 63 4.60 -8.14 3.34
N ILE A 64 5.05 -8.51 4.54
CA ILE A 64 6.42 -8.23 5.03
C ILE A 64 7.45 -8.88 4.11
N THR A 65 7.29 -10.16 3.78
CA THR A 65 8.22 -10.89 2.89
C THR A 65 8.29 -10.25 1.51
N ALA A 66 7.15 -9.90 0.91
CA ALA A 66 7.11 -9.25 -0.40
C ALA A 66 7.78 -7.86 -0.39
N ALA A 67 7.58 -7.08 0.69
CA ALA A 67 8.21 -5.77 0.84
C ALA A 67 9.73 -5.88 0.99
N ASP A 68 10.22 -6.88 1.72
CA ASP A 68 11.65 -7.12 1.93
C ASP A 68 12.34 -7.58 0.63
N GLU A 69 11.71 -8.50 -0.12
CA GLU A 69 12.18 -8.88 -1.47
C GLU A 69 12.28 -7.68 -2.42
N GLU A 70 11.29 -6.78 -2.38
CA GLU A 70 11.30 -5.58 -3.23
C GLU A 70 12.44 -4.62 -2.84
N ILE A 71 12.73 -4.45 -1.54
CA ILE A 71 13.89 -3.67 -1.09
C ILE A 71 15.19 -4.29 -1.62
N HIS A 72 15.34 -5.61 -1.55
CA HIS A 72 16.51 -6.31 -2.09
C HIS A 72 16.66 -6.11 -3.61
N LYS A 73 15.56 -6.18 -4.36
CA LYS A 73 15.54 -5.91 -5.81
C LYS A 73 15.90 -4.46 -6.14
N LEU A 74 15.39 -3.51 -5.35
CA LEU A 74 15.64 -2.08 -5.56
C LEU A 74 17.07 -1.66 -5.22
N ARG A 75 17.70 -2.31 -4.23
CA ARG A 75 19.10 -2.05 -3.83
C ARG A 75 20.13 -2.72 -4.74
N SER A 76 19.74 -3.75 -5.48
CA SER A 76 20.61 -4.47 -6.42
C SER A 76 20.57 -3.90 -7.84
N ARG A 77 19.75 -2.87 -8.08
CA ARG A 77 19.73 -2.06 -9.31
C ARG A 77 20.66 -0.86 -9.20
#